data_AF-A0A829CTT6-F1
#
_entry.id   AF-A0A829CTT6-F1
#
_cell.length_a   1.000
_cell.length_b   1.000
_cell.length_c   1.000
_cell.angle_alpha   90.00
_cell.angle_beta   90.00
_cell.angle_gamma   90.00
#
_symmetry.space_group_name_H-M   'P 1'
#
loop_
_entity.id
_entity.type
_entity.pdbx_description
1 polymer ?
#
loop_
_entity_poly.entity_id
_entity_poly.type
_entity_poly.pdbx_seq_one_letter_code
_entity_poly.pdbx_strand_id
1 'polypeptide(L)'
;MMEVARKGIFHPSGFALQDLMFLFLAVMLTDIVLLDLYNTLGLPTSTTVSLVFELLGAALAIALLKTGTLQGAFQIINSESALKIIFGIITSVIVAFFSGIIFAICVPIHLFIQFKEFDEILRRTFRRTFPYYRGFLHTFIRDERLHIHP
;
A
#
# COMPACT_ATOMS: atom_id res chain seq x y z
N MET A 1 -7.13 -8.06 14.15
CA MET A 1 -7.87 -7.81 12.88
C MET A 1 -9.05 -8.75 12.70
N MET A 2 -8.89 -10.07 12.78
CA MET A 2 -10.00 -11.04 12.63
C MET A 2 -11.13 -10.88 13.68
N GLU A 3 -10.78 -10.53 14.92
CA GLU A 3 -11.75 -10.18 15.99
C GLU A 3 -12.63 -8.96 15.61
N VAL A 4 -12.03 -7.97 14.94
CA VAL A 4 -12.69 -6.72 14.51
C VAL A 4 -13.59 -6.98 13.30
N ALA A 5 -13.17 -7.83 12.36
CA ALA A 5 -14.01 -8.23 11.25
C ALA A 5 -15.21 -9.07 11.70
N ARG A 6 -15.02 -9.97 12.68
CA ARG A 6 -16.09 -10.78 13.27
C ARG A 6 -17.15 -9.97 14.01
N LYS A 7 -16.73 -8.98 14.83
CA LYS A 7 -17.67 -8.11 15.58
C LYS A 7 -18.18 -6.92 14.77
N GLY A 8 -17.46 -6.55 13.72
CA GLY A 8 -17.73 -5.37 12.90
C GLY A 8 -18.66 -5.62 11.72
N ILE A 9 -18.70 -6.83 11.14
CA ILE A 9 -19.51 -7.09 9.93
C ILE A 9 -20.87 -7.74 10.27
N PHE A 10 -20.94 -8.54 11.33
CA PHE A 10 -22.11 -9.37 11.63
C PHE A 10 -22.88 -8.88 12.87
N HIS A 11 -24.22 -8.87 12.82
CA HIS A 11 -25.02 -8.91 14.03
C HIS A 11 -25.16 -10.37 14.50
N PRO A 12 -24.61 -10.74 15.68
CA PRO A 12 -24.59 -12.13 16.14
C PRO A 12 -25.98 -12.73 16.37
N SER A 13 -27.03 -11.89 16.47
CA SER A 13 -28.44 -12.32 16.57
C SER A 13 -29.05 -12.76 15.24
N GLY A 14 -28.45 -12.39 14.10
CA GLY A 14 -29.00 -12.69 12.76
C GLY A 14 -28.50 -13.99 12.13
N PHE A 15 -27.39 -14.55 12.64
CA PHE A 15 -26.72 -15.72 12.08
C PHE A 15 -26.74 -16.89 13.06
N ALA A 16 -27.05 -18.09 12.55
CA ALA A 16 -26.87 -19.29 13.35
C ALA A 16 -25.37 -19.61 13.46
N LEU A 17 -24.97 -20.31 14.52
CA LEU A 17 -23.57 -20.72 14.71
C LEU A 17 -23.06 -21.60 13.55
N GLN A 18 -23.94 -22.45 13.02
CA GLN A 18 -23.64 -23.28 11.85
C GLN A 18 -23.35 -22.43 10.60
N ASP A 19 -24.14 -21.37 10.36
CA ASP A 19 -23.94 -20.45 9.22
C ASP A 19 -22.57 -19.75 9.32
N LEU A 20 -22.19 -19.33 10.52
CA LEU A 20 -20.91 -18.69 10.77
C LEU A 20 -19.73 -19.65 10.54
N MET A 21 -19.86 -20.92 10.95
CA MET A 21 -18.83 -21.93 10.69
C MET A 21 -18.62 -22.16 9.20
N PHE A 22 -19.69 -22.31 8.42
CA PHE A 22 -19.58 -22.47 6.96
C PHE A 22 -19.02 -21.22 6.30
N LEU A 23 -19.43 -20.03 6.75
CA LEU A 23 -18.90 -18.77 6.25
C LEU A 23 -17.40 -18.66 6.48
N PHE A 24 -16.92 -18.89 7.71
CA PHE A 24 -15.49 -18.79 8.00
C PHE A 24 -14.69 -19.85 7.24
N LEU A 25 -15.21 -21.06 7.07
CA LEU A 25 -14.55 -22.10 6.29
C LEU A 25 -14.45 -21.73 4.80
N ALA A 26 -15.53 -21.20 4.22
CA ALA A 26 -15.55 -20.75 2.82
C ALA A 26 -14.59 -19.58 2.58
N VAL A 27 -14.56 -18.61 3.49
CA VAL A 27 -13.64 -17.47 3.43
C VAL A 27 -12.19 -17.94 3.51
N MET A 28 -11.84 -18.78 4.49
CA MET A 28 -10.47 -19.30 4.62
C MET A 28 -10.00 -20.06 3.37
N LEU A 29 -10.89 -20.84 2.73
CA LEU A 29 -10.56 -21.55 1.50
C LEU A 29 -10.36 -20.57 0.34
N THR A 30 -11.24 -19.58 0.21
CA THR A 30 -11.15 -18.56 -0.83
C THR A 30 -9.86 -17.75 -0.69
N ASP A 31 -9.50 -17.36 0.54
CA ASP A 31 -8.28 -16.59 0.82
C ASP A 31 -7.02 -17.39 0.41
N ILE A 32 -6.98 -18.71 0.64
CA ILE A 32 -5.88 -19.57 0.17
C ILE A 32 -5.81 -19.57 -1.37
N VAL A 33 -6.94 -19.78 -2.04
CA VAL A 33 -7.00 -19.82 -3.52
C VAL A 33 -6.61 -18.47 -4.12
N LEU A 34 -7.10 -17.39 -3.53
CA LEU A 34 -6.90 -16.03 -3.98
C LEU A 34 -5.44 -15.60 -3.78
N LEU A 35 -4.81 -15.99 -2.66
CA LEU A 35 -3.38 -15.77 -2.46
C LEU A 35 -2.51 -16.59 -3.42
N ASP A 36 -2.87 -17.84 -3.69
CA ASP A 36 -2.16 -18.67 -4.67
C ASP A 36 -2.22 -18.05 -6.07
N LEU A 37 -3.39 -17.54 -6.47
CA LEU A 37 -3.59 -16.85 -7.75
C LEU A 37 -2.73 -15.58 -7.84
N TYR A 38 -2.77 -14.72 -6.83
CA TYR A 38 -1.98 -13.49 -6.85
C TYR A 38 -0.48 -13.75 -6.83
N ASN A 39 -0.04 -14.76 -6.07
CA ASN A 39 1.35 -15.19 -6.04
C ASN A 39 1.80 -15.74 -7.39
N THR A 40 0.95 -16.53 -8.06
CA THR A 40 1.21 -17.05 -9.41
C THR A 40 1.31 -15.94 -10.45
N LEU A 41 0.49 -14.88 -10.31
CA LEU A 41 0.51 -13.71 -11.20
C LEU A 41 1.57 -12.66 -10.84
N GLY A 42 2.28 -12.82 -9.71
CA GLY A 42 3.28 -11.87 -9.23
C GLY A 42 2.70 -10.50 -8.83
N LEU A 43 1.41 -10.42 -8.53
CA LEU A 43 0.72 -9.17 -8.20
C LEU A 43 0.79 -8.90 -6.69
N PRO A 44 1.09 -7.67 -6.25
CA PRO A 44 1.03 -7.32 -4.83
C PRO A 44 -0.41 -7.39 -4.33
N THR A 45 -0.65 -8.18 -3.29
CA THR A 45 -1.98 -8.38 -2.69
C THR A 45 -1.99 -8.09 -1.20
N SER A 46 -3.13 -7.64 -0.67
CA SER A 46 -3.31 -7.34 0.76
C SER A 46 -4.27 -8.34 1.39
N THR A 47 -3.74 -9.22 2.24
CA THR A 47 -4.50 -10.22 3.01
C THR A 47 -5.57 -9.58 3.91
N THR A 48 -5.37 -8.33 4.32
CA THR A 48 -6.36 -7.62 5.15
C THR A 48 -7.54 -7.12 4.31
N VAL A 49 -7.29 -6.71 3.06
CA VAL A 49 -8.35 -6.25 2.16
C VAL A 49 -9.16 -7.44 1.66
N SER A 50 -8.49 -8.51 1.21
CA SER A 50 -9.15 -9.75 0.75
C SER A 50 -10.11 -10.30 1.81
N LEU A 51 -9.62 -10.55 3.03
CA LEU A 51 -10.42 -11.12 4.12
C LEU A 51 -11.63 -10.23 4.50
N VAL A 52 -11.48 -8.90 4.48
CA VAL A 52 -12.60 -7.99 4.79
C VAL A 52 -13.69 -8.04 3.71
N PHE A 53 -13.31 -8.01 2.44
CA PHE A 53 -14.28 -8.06 1.33
C PHE A 53 -14.93 -9.44 1.20
N GLU A 54 -14.18 -10.51 1.45
CA GLU A 54 -14.71 -11.87 1.47
C GLU A 54 -15.73 -12.07 2.59
N LEU A 55 -15.43 -11.63 3.82
CA LEU A 55 -16.38 -11.71 4.93
C LEU A 55 -17.64 -10.87 4.67
N LEU A 56 -17.49 -9.68 4.09
CA LEU A 56 -18.61 -8.80 3.76
C LEU A 56 -19.48 -9.36 2.62
N GLY A 57 -18.85 -9.94 1.60
CA GLY A 57 -19.52 -10.61 0.50
C GLY A 57 -20.27 -11.86 0.96
N ALA A 58 -19.63 -12.70 1.78
CA ALA A 58 -20.27 -13.88 2.36
C ALA A 58 -21.41 -13.51 3.32
N ALA A 59 -21.25 -12.45 4.13
CA ALA A 59 -22.31 -11.92 4.98
C ALA A 59 -23.51 -11.48 4.16
N LEU A 60 -23.27 -10.73 3.07
CA LEU A 60 -24.31 -10.24 2.17
C LEU A 60 -25.05 -11.38 1.48
N ALA A 61 -24.32 -12.40 0.99
CA ALA A 61 -24.92 -13.57 0.35
C ALA A 61 -25.87 -14.31 1.32
N ILE A 62 -25.41 -14.64 2.53
CA ILE A 62 -26.24 -15.34 3.52
C ILE A 62 -27.43 -14.47 3.97
N ALA A 63 -27.20 -13.18 4.20
CA ALA A 63 -28.27 -12.27 4.61
C ALA A 63 -29.36 -12.17 3.52
N LEU A 64 -28.98 -12.07 2.25
CA LEU A 64 -29.90 -12.09 1.11
C LEU A 64 -30.67 -13.40 0.99
N LEU A 65 -30.00 -14.55 1.16
CA LEU A 65 -30.66 -15.86 1.15
C LEU A 65 -31.70 -15.97 2.27
N LYS A 66 -31.46 -15.32 3.41
CA LYS A 66 -32.35 -15.37 4.58
C LYS A 66 -33.52 -14.39 4.49
N THR A 67 -33.31 -13.18 3.97
CA THR A 67 -34.33 -12.13 3.95
C THR A 67 -35.06 -12.00 2.62
N GLY A 68 -34.52 -12.55 1.53
CA GLY A 68 -35.07 -12.43 0.17
C GLY A 68 -35.09 -11.01 -0.38
N THR A 69 -34.62 -10.02 0.38
CA THR A 69 -34.67 -8.59 0.06
C THR A 69 -33.39 -7.88 0.51
N LEU A 70 -32.94 -6.91 -0.28
CA LEU A 70 -31.75 -6.10 0.01
C LEU A 70 -31.91 -5.29 1.30
N GLN A 71 -33.08 -4.68 1.51
CA GLN A 71 -33.36 -3.94 2.75
C GLN A 71 -33.26 -4.84 3.99
N GLY A 72 -33.79 -6.07 3.93
CA GLY A 72 -33.66 -7.01 5.04
C GLY A 72 -32.20 -7.43 5.28
N ALA A 73 -31.42 -7.60 4.21
CA ALA A 73 -30.02 -7.99 4.33
C ALA A 73 -29.18 -6.91 5.04
N PHE A 74 -29.41 -5.63 4.74
CA PHE A 74 -28.73 -4.52 5.40
C PHE A 74 -29.12 -4.30 6.87
N GLN A 75 -30.24 -4.87 7.33
CA GLN A 75 -30.63 -4.84 8.74
C GLN A 75 -29.89 -5.93 9.55
N ILE A 76 -29.62 -7.08 8.91
CA ILE A 76 -28.90 -8.20 9.55
C ILE A 76 -27.38 -7.94 9.58
N ILE A 77 -26.87 -7.20 8.61
CA ILE A 77 -25.45 -6.82 8.52
C ILE A 77 -25.24 -5.48 9.26
N ASN A 78 -24.11 -5.34 9.95
CA ASN A 78 -23.74 -4.06 10.55
C ASN A 78 -23.18 -3.12 9.46
N SER A 79 -24.10 -2.58 8.66
CA SER A 79 -23.78 -1.76 7.49
C SER A 79 -22.95 -0.52 7.84
N GLU A 80 -23.18 0.10 9.00
CA GLU A 80 -22.42 1.26 9.45
C GLU A 80 -20.94 0.90 9.71
N SER A 81 -20.69 -0.19 10.43
CA SER A 81 -19.33 -0.63 10.75
C SER A 81 -18.61 -1.18 9.53
N ALA A 82 -19.32 -1.92 8.67
CA ALA A 82 -18.84 -2.39 7.40
C ALA A 82 -18.35 -1.23 6.50
N LEU A 83 -19.15 -0.17 6.37
CA LEU A 83 -18.77 1.03 5.62
C LEU A 83 -17.56 1.73 6.23
N LYS A 84 -17.49 1.87 7.57
CA LYS A 84 -16.32 2.46 8.24
C LYS A 84 -15.03 1.70 7.92
N ILE A 85 -15.07 0.37 7.87
CA ILE A 85 -13.90 -0.45 7.51
C ILE A 85 -13.50 -0.18 6.05
N ILE A 86 -14.45 -0.18 5.11
CA ILE A 86 -14.19 0.08 3.68
C ILE A 86 -13.57 1.48 3.50
N PHE A 87 -14.17 2.50 4.12
CA PHE A 87 -13.63 3.87 4.08
C PHE A 87 -12.26 3.96 4.72
N GLY A 88 -12.00 3.23 5.80
CA GLY A 88 -10.68 3.14 6.42
C GLY A 88 -9.62 2.59 5.47
N ILE A 89 -9.93 1.52 4.74
CA ILE A 89 -9.03 0.92 3.74
C ILE A 89 -8.71 1.94 2.63
N ILE A 90 -9.74 2.53 2.01
CA ILE A 90 -9.57 3.46 0.90
C ILE A 90 -8.78 4.70 1.36
N THR A 91 -9.14 5.26 2.51
CA THR A 91 -8.45 6.44 3.06
C THR A 91 -6.99 6.11 3.39
N SER A 92 -6.70 4.92 3.91
CA SER A 92 -5.34 4.48 4.19
C SER A 92 -4.48 4.43 2.93
N VAL A 93 -5.01 3.92 1.81
CA VAL A 93 -4.28 3.88 0.53
C VAL A 93 -3.99 5.29 0.02
N ILE A 94 -4.97 6.20 0.12
CA ILE A 94 -4.81 7.60 -0.29
C ILE A 94 -3.71 8.28 0.53
N VAL A 95 -3.75 8.15 1.86
CA VAL A 95 -2.74 8.73 2.76
C VAL A 95 -1.35 8.14 2.51
N ALA A 96 -1.24 6.83 2.27
CA ALA A 96 0.01 6.18 1.92
C ALA A 96 0.60 6.73 0.61
N PHE A 97 -0.25 7.00 -0.40
CA PHE A 97 0.17 7.58 -1.66
C PHE A 97 0.72 9.00 -1.50
N PHE A 98 0.00 9.89 -0.80
CA PHE A 98 0.45 11.26 -0.57
C PHE A 98 1.71 11.34 0.28
N SER A 99 1.78 10.57 1.37
CA SER A 99 2.98 10.50 2.19
C SER A 99 4.17 9.94 1.40
N GLY A 100 3.95 8.92 0.57
CA GLY A 100 4.95 8.37 -0.34
C GLY A 100 5.53 9.43 -1.28
N ILE A 101 4.70 10.27 -1.90
CA ILE A 101 5.15 11.37 -2.76
C ILE A 101 6.00 12.39 -1.97
N ILE A 102 5.58 12.75 -0.76
CA ILE A 102 6.32 13.69 0.09
C ILE A 102 7.72 13.14 0.38
N PHE A 103 7.81 11.88 0.84
CA PHE A 103 9.11 11.25 1.11
C PHE A 103 9.96 11.08 -0.15
N ALA A 104 9.34 10.71 -1.27
CA ALA A 104 10.03 10.57 -2.55
C ALA A 104 10.67 11.88 -3.04
N ILE A 105 10.12 13.04 -2.66
CA ILE A 105 10.69 14.36 -2.98
C ILE A 105 11.72 14.79 -1.92
N CYS A 106 11.39 14.64 -0.64
CA CYS A 106 12.25 15.11 0.45
C CYS A 106 13.59 14.35 0.54
N VAL A 107 13.58 13.03 0.36
CA VAL A 107 14.78 12.18 0.53
C VAL A 107 15.87 12.52 -0.50
N PRO A 108 15.60 12.60 -1.81
CA PRO A 108 16.61 12.99 -2.80
C PRO A 108 17.10 14.42 -2.62
N ILE A 109 16.24 15.36 -2.22
CA ILE A 109 16.65 16.76 -1.97
C ILE A 109 17.66 16.82 -0.82
N HIS A 110 17.37 16.14 0.30
CA HIS A 110 18.29 16.11 1.44
C HIS A 110 19.62 15.45 1.07
N LEU A 111 19.58 14.33 0.34
CA LEU A 111 20.78 13.64 -0.14
C LEU A 111 21.59 14.50 -1.12
N PHE A 112 20.94 15.23 -2.01
CA PHE A 112 21.59 16.12 -2.98
C PHE A 112 22.32 17.28 -2.29
N ILE A 113 21.76 17.86 -1.23
CA ILE A 113 22.42 18.91 -0.45
C ILE A 113 23.70 18.37 0.20
N GLN A 114 23.63 17.20 0.84
CA GLN A 114 24.80 16.55 1.44
C GLN A 114 25.88 16.24 0.40
N PHE A 115 25.48 15.77 -0.79
CA PHE A 115 26.44 15.50 -1.87
C PHE A 115 27.13 16.77 -2.38
N LYS A 116 26.39 17.89 -2.50
CA LYS A 116 26.96 19.18 -2.93
C LYS A 116 27.99 19.72 -1.94
N GLU A 117 27.72 19.62 -0.64
CA GLU A 117 28.67 20.03 0.41
C GLU A 117 29.95 19.16 0.38
N PHE A 118 29.80 17.85 0.24
CA PHE A 118 30.93 16.93 0.16
C PHE A 118 31.81 17.20 -1.07
N ASP A 119 31.19 17.37 -2.24
CA ASP A 119 31.90 17.63 -3.49
C ASP A 119 32.63 18.99 -3.46
N GLU A 120 32.04 20.03 -2.84
CA GLU A 120 32.72 21.32 -2.68
C GLU A 120 33.95 21.22 -1.76
N ILE A 121 33.85 20.47 -0.65
CA ILE A 121 34.98 20.18 0.25
C ILE A 121 36.08 19.40 -0.48
N LEU A 122 35.70 18.40 -1.28
CA LEU A 122 36.63 17.56 -2.02
C LEU A 122 37.35 18.37 -3.11
N ARG A 123 36.64 19.21 -3.87
CA ARG A 123 37.25 20.13 -4.85
C ARG A 123 38.19 21.15 -4.21
N ARG A 124 37.90 21.62 -2.99
CA ARG A 124 38.78 22.54 -2.24
C ARG A 124 40.04 21.83 -1.76
N THR A 125 39.92 20.60 -1.27
CA THR A 125 41.04 19.79 -0.78
C THR A 125 41.95 19.32 -1.91
N PHE A 126 41.37 18.89 -3.03
CA PHE A 126 42.13 18.47 -4.21
C PHE A 126 42.92 19.63 -4.82
N ARG A 127 42.33 20.84 -4.92
CA ARG A 127 43.03 22.05 -5.38
C ARG A 127 44.20 22.46 -4.48
N ARG A 128 44.12 22.19 -3.17
CA ARG A 128 45.20 22.51 -2.22
C ARG A 128 46.31 21.47 -2.22
N THR A 129 45.98 20.19 -2.42
CA THR A 129 46.94 19.08 -2.33
C THR A 129 47.68 18.84 -3.65
N PHE A 130 47.03 19.06 -4.80
CA PHE A 130 47.61 18.81 -6.12
C PHE A 130 47.55 20.05 -7.04
N PRO A 131 48.44 21.04 -6.84
CA PRO A 131 48.47 22.25 -7.67
C PRO A 131 48.96 22.01 -9.11
N TYR A 132 49.70 20.90 -9.36
CA TYR A 132 50.30 20.58 -10.66
C TYR A 132 49.32 20.00 -11.70
N TYR A 133 48.18 19.45 -11.26
CA TYR A 133 47.15 18.88 -12.14
C TYR A 133 46.09 19.90 -12.61
N ARG A 134 46.33 21.18 -12.36
CA ARG A 134 45.41 22.27 -12.71
C ARG A 134 45.05 22.29 -14.21
N GLY A 135 45.97 21.92 -15.09
CA GLY A 135 45.73 21.83 -16.53
C GLY A 135 44.85 20.66 -16.97
N PHE A 136 44.91 19.53 -16.25
CA PHE A 136 44.16 18.31 -16.58
C PHE A 136 42.65 18.44 -16.27
N LEU A 137 42.31 19.18 -15.20
CA LEU A 137 40.92 19.48 -14.87
C LEU A 137 40.22 20.37 -15.91
N HIS A 138 40.95 21.29 -16.55
CA HIS A 138 40.40 22.14 -17.60
C HIS A 138 40.11 21.39 -18.91
N THR A 139 40.83 20.30 -19.18
CA THR A 139 40.57 19.43 -20.34
C THR A 139 39.35 18.53 -20.08
N PHE A 140 39.22 17.99 -18.86
CA PHE A 140 38.08 17.15 -18.49
C PHE A 140 36.74 17.91 -18.44
N ILE A 141 36.74 19.15 -17.93
CA ILE A 141 35.52 20.01 -17.87
C ILE A 141 35.10 20.51 -19.27
N ARG A 142 36.04 20.60 -20.23
CA ARG A 142 35.74 21.05 -21.60
C ARG A 142 35.06 19.96 -22.43
N ASP A 143 35.38 18.70 -22.18
CA ASP A 143 34.81 17.54 -22.89
C ASP A 143 33.35 17.28 -22.46
N GLU A 144 33.04 17.45 -21.17
CA GLU A 144 31.70 17.24 -20.62
C GLU A 144 30.66 18.29 -21.09
N ARG A 145 31.11 19.47 -21.56
CA ARG A 145 30.23 20.47 -22.20
C ARG A 145 29.95 20.21 -23.69
N LEU A 146 30.73 19.36 -24.36
CA LEU A 146 30.57 19.10 -25.79
C LEU A 146 29.50 18.04 -26.10
N HIS A 147 29.02 17.32 -25.08
CA HIS A 147 28.00 16.26 -25.22
C HIS A 147 26.61 16.66 -24.69
N ILE A 148 26.42 17.91 -24.26
CA ILE A 148 25.13 18.43 -23.77
C ILE A 148 24.74 19.64 -24.63
N HIS A 149 24.25 19.38 -25.84
CA HIS A 149 23.39 20.20 -26.73
C HIS A 149 23.81 20.04 -28.21
N PRO A 150 22.82 19.85 -29.09
CA PRO A 150 22.16 18.59 -29.45
C PRO A 150 22.99 17.69 -30.40
#